data_AF-A0A950VXS7-F1
#
_entry.id   AF-A0A950VXS7-F1
#
_cell.length_a   1.000
_cell.length_b   1.000
_cell.length_c   1.000
_cell.angle_alpha   90.00
_cell.angle_beta   90.00
_cell.angle_gamma   90.00
#
_symmetry.space_group_name_H-M   'P 1'
#
loop_
_entity.id
_entity.type
_entity.pdbx_description
1 polymer ?
#
loop_
_entity_poly.entity_id
_entity_poly.type
_entity_poly.pdbx_seq_one_letter_code
_entity_poly.pdbx_strand_id
1 'polypeptide(L)'
;MTEVPQPPKPAAPAAPAVPAGRSIDEIKRDPLVARACERAGDAIISAKEFAGEISLTVARDRIVEVAKAFRDDGFNYLVDLAGVDYSKFPNWSGDQFGVSYTLYSFSKNDRVRLKVTTDENTPIPSVTSVWKTANWHERETFDMYGIAFEGHPNLERILMWEGFNGHPLRKDFPIRGIDTGARIYPEVFPEGAGPQPGSTGKDVKDVNIYKGPWVHYGSWPAAEIAARAAEGGQPPAPELAGVVADTAQPTEDAPWHDPEKTLPERMELAKDGSLKDKLFAAMAQTDCTACGWDCEGYAAALASGESTDITLCVPGEDETESMLKMLMAGAGK
;
A
#
# COMPACT_ATOMS: atom_id res chain seq x y z
N MET A 1 -2.38 -23.53 42.42
CA MET A 1 -1.01 -23.61 41.90
C MET A 1 -0.47 -22.19 41.90
N THR A 2 0.43 -21.86 42.83
CA THR A 2 1.02 -20.52 42.94
C THR A 2 2.00 -20.30 41.80
N GLU A 3 1.71 -19.30 40.98
CA GLU A 3 2.52 -18.88 39.83
C GLU A 3 3.88 -18.38 40.29
N VAL A 4 4.94 -18.99 39.77
CA VAL A 4 6.32 -18.60 40.07
C VAL A 4 6.69 -17.42 39.17
N PRO A 5 7.14 -16.27 39.72
CA PRO A 5 7.50 -15.11 38.90
C PRO A 5 8.69 -15.44 38.00
N GLN A 6 8.56 -15.20 36.69
CA GLN A 6 9.69 -15.33 35.78
C GLN A 6 10.75 -14.26 36.06
N PRO A 7 12.05 -14.61 36.02
CA PRO A 7 13.13 -13.65 36.21
C PRO A 7 13.18 -12.64 35.05
N PRO A 8 13.63 -11.39 35.31
CA PRO A 8 13.68 -10.35 34.29
C PRO A 8 14.62 -10.75 33.15
N LYS A 9 14.13 -10.57 31.92
CA LYS A 9 14.87 -10.80 30.67
C LYS A 9 16.20 -10.01 30.71
N PRO A 10 17.36 -10.65 30.46
CA PRO A 10 18.64 -9.95 30.43
C PRO A 10 18.61 -8.82 29.42
N ALA A 11 19.16 -7.66 29.80
CA ALA A 11 19.31 -6.53 28.89
C ALA A 11 20.12 -6.97 27.66
N ALA A 12 19.61 -6.65 26.46
CA ALA A 12 20.32 -6.90 25.22
C ALA A 12 21.70 -6.21 25.28
N PRO A 13 22.78 -6.87 24.82
CA PRO A 13 24.09 -6.25 24.76
C PRO A 13 24.01 -4.98 23.92
N ALA A 14 24.67 -3.91 24.39
CA ALA A 14 24.74 -2.65 23.66
C ALA A 14 25.24 -2.91 22.23
N ALA A 15 24.52 -2.37 21.25
CA ALA A 15 24.90 -2.48 19.85
C ALA A 15 26.35 -2.00 19.69
N PRO A 16 27.20 -2.73 18.94
CA PRO A 16 28.57 -2.32 18.71
C PRO A 16 28.57 -0.90 18.15
N ALA A 17 29.47 -0.05 18.67
CA ALA A 17 29.63 1.31 18.19
C ALA A 17 29.86 1.29 16.67
N VAL A 18 28.95 1.90 15.91
CA VAL A 18 29.09 2.06 14.47
C VAL A 18 30.40 2.80 14.22
N PRO A 19 31.36 2.24 13.46
CA PRO A 19 32.61 2.93 13.17
C PRO A 19 32.31 4.30 12.55
N ALA A 20 33.10 5.30 12.90
CA ALA A 20 32.98 6.63 12.29
C ALA A 20 33.09 6.47 10.76
N GLY A 21 31.99 6.76 10.06
CA GLY A 21 31.93 6.58 8.61
C GLY A 21 32.92 7.48 7.88
N ARG A 22 33.32 7.06 6.67
CA ARG A 22 34.15 7.89 5.79
C ARG A 22 33.48 9.24 5.54
N SER A 23 34.29 10.29 5.45
CA SER A 23 33.84 11.63 5.07
C SER A 23 33.33 11.66 3.62
N ILE A 24 32.55 12.69 3.28
CA ILE A 24 32.01 12.86 1.92
C ILE A 24 33.13 12.89 0.88
N ASP A 25 34.23 13.61 1.16
CA ASP A 25 35.35 13.73 0.23
C ASP A 25 36.14 12.42 0.07
N GLU A 26 36.23 11.61 1.12
CA GLU A 26 36.83 10.27 1.03
C GLU A 26 35.96 9.34 0.19
N ILE A 27 34.64 9.36 0.37
CA ILE A 27 33.70 8.56 -0.43
C ILE A 27 33.73 9.00 -1.90
N LYS A 28 33.75 10.32 -2.18
CA LYS A 28 33.85 10.84 -3.55
C LYS A 28 35.15 10.44 -4.24
N ARG A 29 36.21 10.12 -3.51
CA ARG A 29 37.50 9.65 -4.05
C ARG A 29 37.62 8.13 -4.08
N ASP A 30 36.60 7.40 -3.62
CA ASP A 30 36.59 5.94 -3.69
C ASP A 30 36.73 5.47 -5.15
N PRO A 31 37.65 4.54 -5.48
CA PRO A 31 37.84 4.05 -6.84
C PRO A 31 36.56 3.57 -7.54
N LEU A 32 35.56 3.10 -6.77
CA LEU A 32 34.27 2.66 -7.28
C LEU A 32 33.49 3.80 -7.96
N VAL A 33 33.52 5.01 -7.37
CA VAL A 33 32.68 6.15 -7.79
C VAL A 33 33.47 7.37 -8.24
N ALA A 34 34.79 7.42 -8.03
CA ALA A 34 35.60 8.64 -8.22
C ALA A 34 35.45 9.26 -9.61
N ARG A 35 35.51 8.45 -10.67
CA ARG A 35 35.36 8.93 -12.06
C ARG A 35 33.97 9.50 -12.33
N ALA A 36 32.93 8.86 -11.82
CA ALA A 36 31.56 9.34 -11.98
C ALA A 36 31.31 10.60 -11.15
N CYS A 37 31.84 10.65 -9.91
CA CYS A 37 31.78 11.82 -9.03
C CYS A 37 32.53 13.03 -9.60
N GLU A 38 33.69 12.83 -10.24
CA GLU A 38 34.44 13.90 -10.90
C GLU A 38 33.64 14.54 -12.04
N ARG A 39 32.95 13.72 -12.84
CA ARG A 39 32.05 14.19 -13.91
C ARG A 39 30.78 14.86 -13.37
N ALA A 40 30.25 14.36 -12.26
CA ALA A 40 29.06 14.91 -11.60
C ALA A 40 29.35 16.23 -10.86
N GLY A 41 30.60 16.46 -10.45
CA GLY A 41 31.03 17.71 -9.82
C GLY A 41 30.27 18.05 -8.54
N ASP A 42 29.73 19.27 -8.52
CA ASP A 42 28.95 19.83 -7.41
C ASP A 42 27.52 19.29 -7.32
N ALA A 43 27.05 18.51 -8.31
CA ALA A 43 25.74 17.86 -8.26
C ALA A 43 25.63 16.80 -7.13
N ILE A 44 26.75 16.27 -6.62
CA ILE A 44 26.74 15.38 -5.46
C ILE A 44 26.73 16.21 -4.16
N ILE A 45 25.54 16.36 -3.59
CA ILE A 45 25.28 17.18 -2.38
C ILE A 45 25.87 16.53 -1.13
N SER A 46 25.67 15.21 -0.97
CA SER A 46 26.24 14.46 0.15
C SER A 46 26.52 13.01 -0.22
N ALA A 47 27.38 12.36 0.56
CA ALA A 47 27.72 10.97 0.41
C ALA A 47 27.72 10.29 1.78
N LYS A 48 27.22 9.06 1.84
CA LYS A 48 27.22 8.21 3.03
C LYS A 48 27.60 6.80 2.64
N GLU A 49 28.34 6.14 3.52
CA GLU A 49 28.59 4.71 3.42
C GLU A 49 28.03 4.02 4.64
N PHE A 50 27.34 2.91 4.41
CA PHE A 50 26.85 2.06 5.47
C PHE A 50 26.84 0.61 5.00
N ALA A 51 27.31 -0.30 5.85
CA ALA A 51 27.38 -1.73 5.56
C ALA A 51 28.08 -2.07 4.21
N GLY A 52 29.08 -1.27 3.82
CA GLY A 52 29.81 -1.44 2.56
C GLY A 52 29.10 -0.89 1.31
N GLU A 53 27.93 -0.26 1.46
CA GLU A 53 27.22 0.37 0.34
C GLU A 53 27.41 1.89 0.33
N ILE A 54 27.82 2.44 -0.82
CA ILE A 54 27.91 3.88 -1.05
C ILE A 54 26.54 4.42 -1.51
N SER A 55 26.03 5.42 -0.79
CA SER A 55 24.85 6.20 -1.13
C SER A 55 25.22 7.66 -1.37
N LEU A 56 24.88 8.19 -2.55
CA LEU A 56 25.14 9.57 -2.94
C LEU A 56 23.83 10.32 -3.08
N THR A 57 23.68 11.43 -2.37
CA THR A 57 22.55 12.35 -2.55
C THR A 57 22.90 13.34 -3.66
N VAL A 58 22.04 13.44 -4.65
CA VAL A 58 22.26 14.19 -5.89
C VAL A 58 21.25 15.32 -6.00
N ALA A 59 21.68 16.47 -6.53
CA ALA A 59 20.79 17.56 -6.88
C ALA A 59 19.76 17.09 -7.92
N ARG A 60 18.47 17.24 -7.60
CA ARG A 60 17.34 16.76 -8.41
C ARG A 60 17.47 17.12 -9.89
N ASP A 61 17.71 18.39 -10.18
CA ASP A 61 17.70 18.93 -11.55
C ASP A 61 18.91 18.44 -12.38
N ARG A 62 19.91 17.84 -11.74
CA ARG A 62 21.12 17.30 -12.37
C ARG A 62 21.15 15.77 -12.41
N ILE A 63 20.07 15.08 -12.00
CA ILE A 63 20.06 13.62 -11.90
C ILE A 63 20.37 12.92 -13.24
N VAL A 64 19.88 13.44 -14.37
CA VAL A 64 20.13 12.84 -15.69
C VAL A 64 21.61 12.91 -16.07
N GLU A 65 22.29 14.00 -15.73
CA GLU A 65 23.72 14.15 -15.98
C GLU A 65 24.53 13.19 -15.11
N VAL A 66 24.22 13.12 -13.81
CA VAL A 66 24.88 12.18 -12.90
C VAL A 66 24.61 10.73 -13.33
N ALA A 67 23.38 10.39 -13.69
CA ALA A 67 23.02 9.09 -14.23
C ALA A 67 23.85 8.72 -15.46
N LYS A 68 24.04 9.64 -16.41
CA LYS A 68 24.93 9.45 -17.57
C LYS A 68 26.38 9.24 -17.15
N ALA A 69 26.89 10.03 -16.21
CA ALA A 69 28.25 9.88 -15.70
C ALA A 69 28.49 8.49 -15.08
N PHE A 70 27.54 7.99 -14.28
CA PHE A 70 27.59 6.66 -13.68
C PHE A 70 27.48 5.56 -14.75
N ARG A 71 26.55 5.68 -15.71
CA ARG A 71 26.42 4.74 -16.82
C ARG A 71 27.73 4.62 -17.61
N ASP A 72 28.33 5.75 -17.95
CA ASP A 72 29.58 5.82 -18.73
C ASP A 72 30.81 5.36 -17.93
N ASP A 73 30.70 5.25 -16.60
CA ASP A 73 31.70 4.67 -15.70
C ASP A 73 31.44 3.17 -15.39
N GLY A 74 30.50 2.54 -16.12
CA GLY A 74 30.26 1.10 -16.09
C GLY A 74 29.09 0.66 -15.23
N PHE A 75 28.31 1.59 -14.65
CA PHE A 75 27.04 1.28 -13.99
C PHE A 75 25.90 1.19 -15.01
N ASN A 76 25.99 0.17 -15.87
CA ASN A 76 25.10 -0.02 -17.01
C ASN A 76 23.77 -0.72 -16.66
N TYR A 77 23.58 -1.12 -15.40
CA TYR A 77 22.38 -1.79 -14.93
C TYR A 77 21.73 -1.01 -13.78
N LEU A 78 20.56 -0.44 -14.06
CA LEU A 78 19.64 0.07 -13.03
C LEU A 78 18.88 -1.14 -12.47
N VAL A 79 19.23 -1.51 -11.25
CA VAL A 79 18.65 -2.67 -10.53
C VAL A 79 17.22 -2.36 -10.11
N ASP A 80 17.02 -1.16 -9.56
CA ASP A 80 15.77 -0.75 -8.94
C ASP A 80 15.70 0.77 -8.85
N LEU A 81 14.49 1.31 -8.90
CA LEU A 81 14.18 2.71 -8.61
C LEU A 81 12.90 2.73 -7.78
N ALA A 82 13.03 3.20 -6.54
CA ALA A 82 11.94 3.19 -5.58
C ALA A 82 11.74 4.57 -4.93
N GLY A 83 10.48 4.97 -4.81
CA GLY A 83 10.08 6.11 -4.00
C GLY A 83 10.21 5.85 -2.51
N VAL A 84 10.39 6.91 -1.75
CA VAL A 84 10.42 6.93 -0.28
C VAL A 84 9.64 8.15 0.19
N ASP A 85 8.74 7.96 1.14
CA ASP A 85 8.05 9.06 1.82
C ASP A 85 8.68 9.29 3.20
N TYR A 86 9.28 10.47 3.36
CA TYR A 86 9.94 10.93 4.58
C TYR A 86 9.03 11.74 5.52
N SER A 87 7.75 11.93 5.20
CA SER A 87 6.80 12.76 5.99
C SER A 87 6.72 12.38 7.47
N LYS A 88 6.86 11.10 7.80
CA LYS A 88 6.87 10.59 9.20
C LYS A 88 8.25 10.12 9.65
N PHE A 89 9.32 10.47 8.93
CA PHE A 89 10.67 10.02 9.26
C PHE A 89 11.27 10.86 10.41
N PRO A 90 11.76 10.24 11.51
CA PRO A 90 12.31 10.99 12.64
C PRO A 90 13.52 11.83 12.24
N ASN A 91 13.56 13.09 12.70
CA ASN A 91 14.68 14.03 12.48
C ASN A 91 14.98 14.33 11.00
N TRP A 92 14.00 14.20 10.12
CA TRP A 92 14.10 14.62 8.72
C TRP A 92 13.68 16.08 8.56
N SER A 93 14.47 16.85 7.82
CA SER A 93 14.22 18.27 7.54
C SER A 93 14.32 18.62 6.05
N GLY A 94 14.39 17.61 5.18
CA GLY A 94 14.44 17.79 3.74
C GLY A 94 13.05 17.68 3.11
N ASP A 95 13.01 17.55 1.79
CA ASP A 95 11.73 17.41 1.07
C ASP A 95 10.99 16.12 1.46
N GLN A 96 9.67 16.13 1.30
CA GLN A 96 8.80 15.03 1.72
C GLN A 96 9.14 13.71 1.02
N PHE A 97 9.43 13.75 -0.28
CA PHE A 97 9.64 12.55 -1.08
C PHE A 97 11.11 12.37 -1.43
N GLY A 98 11.51 11.12 -1.58
CA GLY A 98 12.79 10.75 -2.14
C GLY A 98 12.65 9.66 -3.18
N VAL A 99 13.60 9.60 -4.10
CA VAL A 99 13.74 8.51 -5.06
C VAL A 99 15.14 7.93 -4.92
N SER A 100 15.21 6.62 -4.69
CA SER A 100 16.44 5.85 -4.59
C SER A 100 16.67 5.05 -5.86
N TYR A 101 17.77 5.33 -6.55
CA TYR A 101 18.23 4.60 -7.72
C TYR A 101 19.33 3.62 -7.29
N THR A 102 19.07 2.32 -7.41
CA THR A 102 20.07 1.29 -7.12
C THR A 102 20.76 0.88 -8.41
N LEU A 103 22.05 1.18 -8.52
CA LEU A 103 22.86 0.88 -9.70
C LEU A 103 23.80 -0.28 -9.42
N TYR A 104 24.08 -1.06 -10.45
CA TYR A 104 25.06 -2.14 -10.40
C TYR A 104 25.97 -2.07 -11.62
N SER A 105 27.25 -2.36 -11.38
CA SER A 105 28.27 -2.48 -12.41
C SER A 105 28.73 -3.93 -12.49
N PHE A 106 28.52 -4.58 -13.64
CA PHE A 106 29.03 -5.93 -13.87
C PHE A 106 30.57 -5.99 -13.95
N SER A 107 31.20 -4.95 -14.49
CA SER A 107 32.67 -4.91 -14.63
C SER A 107 33.38 -4.73 -13.29
N LYS A 108 32.79 -3.95 -12.37
CA LYS A 108 33.30 -3.73 -11.02
C LYS A 108 32.75 -4.74 -10.01
N ASN A 109 31.68 -5.46 -10.38
CA ASN A 109 30.91 -6.38 -9.54
C ASN A 109 30.42 -5.73 -8.23
N ASP A 110 29.94 -4.48 -8.31
CA ASP A 110 29.59 -3.70 -7.12
C ASP A 110 28.38 -2.78 -7.36
N ARG A 111 27.76 -2.30 -6.27
CA ARG A 111 26.53 -1.51 -6.25
C ARG A 111 26.77 -0.12 -5.67
N VAL A 112 26.02 0.84 -6.21
CA VAL A 112 25.96 2.21 -5.69
C VAL A 112 24.52 2.69 -5.72
N ARG A 113 24.15 3.49 -4.72
CA ARG A 113 22.81 4.08 -4.63
C ARG A 113 22.89 5.58 -4.87
N LEU A 114 22.10 6.08 -5.82
CA LEU A 114 21.86 7.51 -5.96
C LEU A 114 20.53 7.84 -5.28
N LYS A 115 20.47 8.97 -4.57
CA LYS A 115 19.25 9.45 -3.91
C LYS A 115 18.97 10.86 -4.37
N VAL A 116 17.71 11.14 -4.67
CA VAL A 116 17.20 12.47 -4.98
C VAL A 116 16.04 12.73 -4.04
N THR A 117 15.88 13.96 -3.56
CA THR A 117 14.70 14.40 -2.82
C THR A 117 13.87 15.35 -3.67
N THR A 118 12.56 15.35 -3.44
CA THR A 118 11.64 16.28 -4.10
C THR A 118 10.39 16.51 -3.25
N ASP A 119 9.69 17.61 -3.50
CA ASP A 119 8.36 17.88 -2.97
C ASP A 119 7.26 17.25 -3.85
N GLU A 120 5.99 17.44 -3.46
CA GLU A 120 4.85 16.88 -4.19
C GLU A 120 4.62 17.48 -5.58
N ASN A 121 4.98 18.75 -5.77
CA ASN A 121 4.61 19.52 -6.95
C ASN A 121 5.73 19.60 -7.99
N THR A 122 6.97 19.34 -7.57
CA THR A 122 8.13 19.51 -8.42
C THR A 122 8.54 18.17 -9.01
N PRO A 123 8.48 18.00 -10.35
CA PRO A 123 8.84 16.76 -11.00
C PRO A 123 10.36 16.53 -10.96
N ILE A 124 10.76 15.26 -11.02
CA ILE A 124 12.16 14.85 -11.16
C ILE A 124 12.45 14.57 -12.64
N PRO A 125 13.57 15.03 -13.22
CA PRO A 125 13.94 14.64 -14.58
C PRO A 125 14.08 13.12 -14.76
N SER A 126 13.37 12.56 -15.75
CA SER A 126 13.37 11.11 -16.05
C SER A 126 14.73 10.60 -16.53
N VAL A 127 15.13 9.43 -16.03
CA VAL A 127 16.36 8.74 -16.44
C VAL A 127 16.12 7.64 -17.48
N THR A 128 14.91 7.57 -18.06
CA THR A 128 14.56 6.63 -19.15
C THR A 128 15.47 6.74 -20.38
N SER A 129 15.97 7.95 -20.66
CA SER A 129 16.95 8.16 -21.73
C SER A 129 18.32 7.52 -21.45
N VAL A 130 18.63 7.21 -20.18
CA VAL A 130 19.88 6.62 -19.72
C VAL A 130 19.74 5.10 -19.59
N TRP A 131 18.73 4.64 -18.86
CA TRP A 131 18.38 3.23 -18.69
C TRP A 131 16.93 2.98 -19.08
N LYS A 132 16.71 2.10 -20.06
CA LYS A 132 15.36 1.78 -20.53
C LYS A 132 14.49 1.11 -19.45
N THR A 133 15.11 0.41 -18.50
CA THR A 133 14.41 -0.21 -17.37
C THR A 133 13.75 0.80 -16.46
N ALA A 134 14.21 2.06 -16.43
CA ALA A 134 13.63 3.12 -15.61
C ALA A 134 12.17 3.40 -15.97
N ASN A 135 11.72 3.07 -17.20
CA ASN A 135 10.36 3.37 -17.64
C ASN A 135 9.28 2.75 -16.74
N TRP A 136 9.47 1.50 -16.33
CA TRP A 136 8.51 0.81 -15.48
C TRP A 136 8.62 1.27 -14.02
N HIS A 137 9.84 1.43 -13.51
CA HIS A 137 10.07 1.83 -12.13
C HIS A 137 9.64 3.28 -11.86
N GLU A 138 9.83 4.20 -12.81
CA GLU A 138 9.34 5.58 -12.70
C GLU A 138 7.80 5.62 -12.70
N ARG A 139 7.15 4.79 -13.51
CA ARG A 139 5.68 4.63 -13.48
C ARG A 139 5.16 4.04 -12.18
N GLU A 140 5.82 3.01 -11.66
CA GLU A 140 5.50 2.43 -10.35
C GLU A 140 5.65 3.47 -9.24
N THR A 141 6.75 4.22 -9.24
CA THR A 141 7.00 5.27 -8.25
C THR A 141 5.96 6.39 -8.35
N PHE A 142 5.56 6.77 -9.57
CA PHE A 142 4.46 7.70 -9.80
C PHE A 142 3.12 7.15 -9.27
N ASP A 143 2.80 5.89 -9.55
CA ASP A 143 1.53 5.29 -9.13
C ASP A 143 1.43 5.15 -7.60
N MET A 144 2.52 4.72 -6.97
CA MET A 144 2.56 4.42 -5.53
C MET A 144 2.78 5.64 -4.64
N TYR A 145 3.57 6.62 -5.08
CA TYR A 145 3.96 7.79 -4.29
C TYR A 145 3.53 9.12 -4.91
N GLY A 146 3.06 9.16 -6.15
CA GLY A 146 2.67 10.39 -6.84
C GLY A 146 3.83 11.28 -7.27
N ILE A 147 5.06 10.76 -7.27
CA ILE A 147 6.24 11.53 -7.68
C ILE A 147 6.25 11.60 -9.21
N ALA A 148 6.10 12.81 -9.76
CA ALA A 148 6.09 13.03 -11.19
C ALA A 148 7.52 13.03 -11.79
N PHE A 149 7.64 12.49 -13.00
CA PHE A 149 8.90 12.46 -13.75
C PHE A 149 8.80 13.26 -15.06
N GLU A 150 9.61 14.30 -15.19
CA GLU A 150 9.63 15.16 -16.38
C GLU A 150 10.39 14.48 -17.54
N GLY A 151 9.82 14.52 -18.74
CA GLY A 151 10.42 13.90 -19.94
C GLY A 151 10.24 12.39 -20.04
N HIS A 152 9.43 11.78 -19.16
CA HIS A 152 9.07 10.38 -19.26
C HIS A 152 8.12 10.12 -20.45
N PRO A 153 8.36 9.09 -21.30
CA PRO A 153 7.62 8.91 -22.54
C PRO A 153 6.16 8.45 -22.36
N ASN A 154 5.83 7.77 -21.26
CA ASN A 154 4.45 7.35 -20.96
C ASN A 154 4.23 7.27 -19.44
N LEU A 155 4.08 8.41 -18.76
CA LEU A 155 3.91 8.44 -17.31
C LEU A 155 2.44 8.21 -16.94
N GLU A 156 2.07 6.95 -16.84
CA GLU A 156 0.73 6.49 -16.46
C GLU A 156 0.85 5.48 -15.32
N ARG A 157 -0.23 5.32 -14.54
CA ARG A 157 -0.34 4.28 -13.51
C ARG A 157 -0.08 2.90 -14.11
N ILE A 158 0.40 1.97 -13.27
CA ILE A 158 0.81 0.64 -13.74
C ILE A 158 0.45 -0.49 -12.79
N LEU A 159 0.37 -0.24 -11.49
CA LEU A 159 0.02 -1.22 -10.47
C LEU A 159 -1.44 -1.09 -10.03
N MET A 160 -1.93 0.14 -9.84
CA MET A 160 -3.31 0.38 -9.43
C MET A 160 -4.25 0.28 -10.62
N TRP A 161 -5.50 -0.09 -10.33
CA TRP A 161 -6.55 -0.14 -11.34
C TRP A 161 -6.89 1.25 -11.85
N GLU A 162 -7.45 1.29 -13.06
CA GLU A 162 -7.91 2.53 -13.67
C GLU A 162 -8.98 3.19 -12.80
N GLY A 163 -8.79 4.47 -12.47
CA GLY A 163 -9.69 5.22 -11.58
C GLY A 163 -9.37 5.15 -10.08
N PHE A 164 -8.30 4.46 -9.68
CA PHE A 164 -7.83 4.50 -8.28
C PHE A 164 -7.48 5.93 -7.86
N ASN A 165 -8.10 6.41 -6.79
CA ASN A 165 -7.84 7.73 -6.23
C ASN A 165 -6.78 7.63 -5.13
N GLY A 166 -5.69 8.41 -5.25
CA GLY A 166 -4.60 8.44 -4.27
C GLY A 166 -3.37 7.59 -4.61
N HIS A 167 -2.46 7.49 -3.63
CA HIS A 167 -1.12 6.92 -3.76
C HIS A 167 -0.83 6.02 -2.54
N PRO A 168 -0.96 4.68 -2.69
CA PRO A 168 -1.05 3.76 -1.55
C PRO A 168 0.15 3.72 -0.60
N LEU A 169 1.38 3.98 -1.10
CA LEU A 169 2.60 3.82 -0.30
C LEU A 169 3.00 5.08 0.47
N ARG A 170 2.24 6.17 0.32
CA ARG A 170 2.41 7.36 1.15
C ARG A 170 1.99 7.09 2.60
N LYS A 171 2.58 7.82 3.55
CA LYS A 171 2.35 7.61 4.99
C LYS A 171 1.08 8.28 5.52
N ASP A 172 0.49 9.19 4.75
CA ASP A 172 -0.83 9.77 4.99
C ASP A 172 -1.96 8.86 4.49
N PHE A 173 -1.68 7.96 3.52
CA PHE A 173 -2.66 7.01 3.01
C PHE A 173 -3.03 5.96 4.07
N PRO A 174 -4.32 5.72 4.34
CA PRO A 174 -4.76 4.75 5.34
C PRO A 174 -4.44 3.32 4.89
N ILE A 175 -3.99 2.49 5.83
CA ILE A 175 -3.62 1.08 5.57
C ILE A 175 -4.80 0.28 5.00
N ARG A 176 -6.02 0.57 5.46
CA ARG A 176 -7.25 -0.08 4.98
C ARG A 176 -7.70 0.40 3.60
N GLY A 177 -6.99 1.34 2.99
CA GLY A 177 -7.42 2.02 1.79
C GLY A 177 -8.43 3.12 2.07
N ILE A 178 -8.73 3.88 1.03
CA ILE A 178 -9.86 4.79 0.99
C ILE A 178 -10.97 4.14 0.18
N ASP A 179 -12.22 4.45 0.51
CA ASP A 179 -13.31 4.17 -0.41
C ASP A 179 -13.12 5.05 -1.65
N THR A 180 -12.77 4.42 -2.76
CA THR A 180 -12.54 5.11 -4.04
C THR A 180 -13.84 5.30 -4.82
N GLY A 181 -14.99 4.79 -4.32
CA GLY A 181 -16.27 4.77 -5.02
C GLY A 181 -16.28 3.86 -6.27
N ALA A 182 -15.14 3.25 -6.60
CA ALA A 182 -14.95 2.35 -7.73
C ALA A 182 -14.66 0.95 -7.18
N ARG A 183 -15.72 0.14 -7.01
CA ARG A 183 -15.60 -1.26 -6.62
C ARG A 183 -14.90 -2.01 -7.76
N ILE A 184 -13.76 -2.65 -7.48
CA ILE A 184 -12.91 -3.41 -8.44
C ILE A 184 -13.73 -4.45 -9.22
N TYR A 185 -14.77 -4.97 -8.56
CA TYR A 185 -15.85 -5.71 -9.19
C TYR A 185 -17.14 -5.01 -8.77
N PRO A 186 -17.84 -4.30 -9.68
CA PRO A 186 -19.20 -3.94 -9.36
C PRO A 186 -19.98 -5.26 -9.20
N GLU A 187 -20.79 -5.39 -8.14
CA GLU A 187 -21.71 -6.53 -7.97
C GLU A 187 -22.64 -6.66 -9.18
N VAL A 188 -22.81 -5.56 -9.93
CA VAL A 188 -23.56 -5.47 -11.18
C VAL A 188 -22.65 -5.01 -12.31
N PHE A 189 -22.32 -5.92 -13.21
CA PHE A 189 -21.69 -5.53 -14.48
C PHE A 189 -22.72 -4.82 -15.39
N PRO A 190 -22.30 -3.82 -16.19
CA PRO A 190 -23.11 -3.35 -17.30
C PRO A 190 -23.57 -4.51 -18.18
N GLU A 191 -24.75 -4.39 -18.79
CA GLU A 191 -25.31 -5.43 -19.65
C GLU A 191 -24.31 -5.83 -20.75
N GLY A 192 -23.81 -7.08 -20.69
CA GLY A 192 -22.80 -7.60 -21.61
C GLY A 192 -21.34 -7.48 -21.15
N ALA A 193 -21.04 -6.90 -19.99
CA ALA A 193 -19.72 -6.94 -19.36
C ALA A 193 -19.66 -8.03 -18.27
N GLY A 194 -18.45 -8.48 -17.91
CA GLY A 194 -18.22 -9.42 -16.82
C GLY A 194 -17.93 -10.87 -17.26
N PRO A 195 -17.64 -11.75 -16.28
CA PRO A 195 -17.35 -13.16 -16.54
C PRO A 195 -18.60 -13.91 -16.99
N GLN A 196 -18.48 -14.74 -18.03
CA GLN A 196 -19.60 -15.55 -18.49
C GLN A 196 -19.85 -16.73 -17.53
N PRO A 197 -21.13 -17.16 -17.38
CA PRO A 197 -21.46 -18.37 -16.64
C PRO A 197 -20.66 -19.58 -17.16
N GLY A 198 -19.92 -20.26 -16.27
CA GLY A 198 -19.08 -21.41 -16.61
C GLY A 198 -17.63 -21.10 -16.99
N SER A 199 -17.22 -19.82 -17.00
CA SER A 199 -15.82 -19.45 -17.21
C SER A 199 -14.95 -19.85 -16.01
N THR A 200 -13.80 -20.46 -16.28
CA THR A 200 -12.85 -20.92 -15.23
C THR A 200 -11.74 -19.89 -14.96
N GLY A 201 -11.75 -18.76 -15.67
CA GLY A 201 -10.72 -17.72 -15.59
C GLY A 201 -9.36 -18.08 -16.20
N LYS A 202 -9.23 -19.27 -16.82
CA LYS A 202 -7.95 -19.74 -17.38
C LYS A 202 -7.68 -19.29 -18.82
N ASP A 203 -8.71 -18.98 -19.60
CA ASP A 203 -8.58 -18.52 -20.98
C ASP A 203 -9.06 -17.07 -21.13
N VAL A 204 -8.17 -16.18 -21.57
CA VAL A 204 -8.42 -14.72 -21.74
C VAL A 204 -9.58 -14.42 -22.71
N LYS A 205 -9.97 -15.41 -23.53
CA LYS A 205 -11.06 -15.32 -24.51
C LYS A 205 -12.45 -15.47 -23.87
N ASP A 206 -12.52 -15.94 -22.62
CA ASP A 206 -13.76 -16.20 -21.89
C ASP A 206 -14.19 -15.02 -21.01
N VAL A 207 -13.46 -13.92 -21.05
CA VAL A 207 -13.75 -12.68 -20.33
C VAL A 207 -14.31 -11.65 -21.31
N ASN A 208 -15.52 -11.15 -21.06
CA ASN A 208 -16.11 -10.13 -21.91
C ASN A 208 -15.48 -8.77 -21.58
N ILE A 209 -14.39 -8.44 -22.28
CA ILE A 209 -13.74 -7.12 -22.19
C ILE A 209 -14.75 -6.09 -22.73
N TYR A 210 -15.15 -5.14 -21.88
CA TYR A 210 -16.02 -4.04 -22.28
C TYR A 210 -15.44 -3.31 -23.50
N LYS A 211 -16.21 -3.27 -24.60
CA LYS A 211 -15.82 -2.64 -25.89
C LYS A 211 -16.48 -1.28 -26.12
N GLY A 212 -17.20 -0.75 -25.13
CA GLY A 212 -17.76 0.59 -25.21
C GLY A 212 -16.69 1.67 -25.08
N PRO A 213 -17.01 2.95 -25.35
CA PRO A 213 -16.07 4.05 -25.11
C PRO A 213 -15.77 4.11 -23.62
N TRP A 214 -14.50 3.94 -23.26
CA TRP A 214 -14.02 4.22 -21.92
C TRP A 214 -14.09 5.73 -21.70
N VAL A 215 -14.90 6.17 -20.75
CA VAL A 215 -14.77 7.51 -20.19
C VAL A 215 -13.58 7.45 -19.25
N HIS A 216 -12.37 7.69 -19.77
CA HIS A 216 -11.16 7.72 -18.98
C HIS A 216 -11.28 8.75 -17.86
N TYR A 217 -11.48 8.31 -16.61
CA TYR A 217 -11.17 9.11 -15.43
C TYR A 217 -9.65 9.12 -15.25
N GLY A 218 -8.96 9.85 -16.13
CA GLY A 218 -7.50 9.79 -16.21
C GLY A 218 -6.78 10.81 -17.09
N SER A 219 -7.49 11.66 -17.84
CA SER A 219 -6.89 12.85 -18.47
C SER A 219 -7.49 14.10 -17.86
N TRP A 220 -7.17 14.37 -16.59
CA TRP A 220 -7.40 15.72 -16.05
C TRP A 220 -6.34 16.64 -16.66
N PRO A 221 -6.71 17.72 -17.37
CA PRO A 221 -5.75 18.73 -17.81
C PRO A 221 -4.93 19.21 -16.60
N ALA A 222 -3.62 19.44 -16.78
CA ALA A 222 -2.74 19.89 -15.70
C ALA A 222 -3.27 21.11 -14.92
N ALA A 223 -4.05 21.97 -15.59
CA ALA A 223 -4.72 23.12 -14.97
C ALA A 223 -5.83 22.73 -13.98
N GLU A 224 -6.58 21.65 -14.23
CA GLU A 224 -7.61 21.15 -13.30
C GLU A 224 -7.02 20.43 -12.10
N ILE A 225 -5.89 19.73 -12.28
CA ILE A 225 -5.13 19.14 -11.17
C ILE A 225 -4.60 20.24 -10.25
N ALA A 226 -4.00 21.29 -10.82
CA ALA A 226 -3.47 22.43 -10.08
C ALA A 226 -4.56 23.23 -9.35
N ALA A 227 -5.73 23.42 -9.98
CA ALA A 227 -6.87 24.10 -9.34
C ALA A 227 -7.44 23.31 -8.16
N ARG A 228 -7.51 21.98 -8.28
CA ARG A 228 -8.06 21.11 -7.23
C ARG A 228 -7.09 20.87 -6.07
N ALA A 229 -5.78 20.84 -6.34
CA ALA A 229 -4.76 20.83 -5.30
C ALA A 229 -4.80 22.10 -4.42
N ALA A 230 -5.24 23.23 -4.98
CA ALA A 230 -5.37 24.49 -4.26
C ALA A 230 -6.60 24.57 -3.33
N GLU A 231 -7.63 23.73 -3.56
CA GLU A 231 -8.90 23.78 -2.82
C GLU A 231 -8.96 22.85 -1.60
N GLY A 232 -7.96 21.98 -1.40
CA GLY A 232 -7.80 21.20 -0.17
C GLY A 232 -9.07 20.43 0.24
N GLY A 233 -9.49 19.44 -0.55
CA GLY A 233 -10.62 18.59 -0.21
C GLY A 233 -10.81 17.42 -1.18
N GLN A 234 -11.12 16.24 -0.62
CA GLN A 234 -11.57 15.09 -1.38
C GLN A 234 -12.99 15.38 -1.92
N PRO A 235 -13.29 15.13 -3.22
CA PRO A 235 -14.66 15.26 -3.70
C PRO A 235 -15.57 14.30 -2.92
N PRO A 236 -16.82 14.71 -2.59
CA PRO A 236 -17.76 13.79 -1.97
C PRO A 236 -18.04 12.64 -2.93
N ALA A 237 -18.02 11.41 -2.39
CA ALA A 237 -18.52 10.25 -3.11
C ALA A 237 -19.98 10.53 -3.51
N PRO A 238 -20.42 10.16 -4.73
CA PRO A 238 -21.83 10.24 -5.07
C PRO A 238 -22.63 9.37 -4.09
N GLU A 239 -23.74 9.91 -3.56
CA GLU A 239 -24.69 9.12 -2.78
C GLU A 239 -25.21 7.99 -3.66
N LEU A 240 -24.79 6.76 -3.37
CA LEU A 240 -25.41 5.55 -3.92
C LEU A 240 -26.76 5.36 -3.24
N ALA A 241 -27.76 6.10 -3.73
CA ALA A 241 -29.14 5.82 -3.43
C ALA A 241 -29.53 4.51 -4.13
N GLY A 242 -29.59 3.43 -3.36
CA GLY A 242 -30.42 2.28 -3.66
C GLY A 242 -29.67 1.01 -4.05
N VAL A 243 -29.97 -0.02 -3.25
CA VAL A 243 -29.84 -1.46 -3.51
C VAL A 243 -28.45 -2.03 -3.26
N VAL A 244 -28.25 -2.45 -2.01
CA VAL A 244 -27.30 -3.50 -1.61
C VAL A 244 -27.86 -4.84 -2.09
N ALA A 245 -27.11 -5.63 -2.87
CA ALA A 245 -27.46 -7.01 -3.21
C ALA A 245 -26.16 -7.79 -3.47
N ASP A 246 -25.85 -8.94 -2.89
CA ASP A 246 -26.65 -9.97 -2.22
C ASP A 246 -25.72 -10.62 -1.17
N THR A 247 -25.76 -10.15 0.09
CA THR A 247 -25.23 -10.91 1.23
C THR A 247 -26.22 -12.01 1.55
N ALA A 248 -25.74 -13.15 2.06
CA ALA A 248 -26.53 -14.36 2.36
C ALA A 248 -28.02 -14.07 2.66
N GLN A 249 -28.91 -14.56 1.80
CA GLN A 249 -30.33 -14.27 1.93
C GLN A 249 -30.89 -14.87 3.24
N PRO A 250 -31.78 -14.16 3.94
CA PRO A 250 -32.41 -14.67 5.15
C PRO A 250 -33.17 -15.95 4.84
N THR A 251 -32.84 -17.00 5.59
CA THR A 251 -33.55 -18.28 5.54
C THR A 251 -34.55 -18.36 6.69
N GLU A 252 -35.53 -19.26 6.58
CA GLU A 252 -36.48 -19.52 7.67
C GLU A 252 -35.77 -19.91 8.98
N ASP A 253 -34.62 -20.60 8.86
CA ASP A 253 -33.83 -21.08 9.99
C ASP A 253 -32.85 -20.04 10.55
N ALA A 254 -32.63 -18.94 9.83
CA ALA A 254 -31.68 -17.90 10.24
C ALA A 254 -32.17 -16.49 9.87
N PRO A 255 -33.30 -16.04 10.45
CA PRO A 255 -33.95 -14.77 10.11
C PRO A 255 -33.14 -13.51 10.46
N TRP A 256 -32.04 -13.66 11.22
CA TRP A 256 -31.09 -12.59 11.54
C TRP A 256 -30.04 -12.35 10.43
N HIS A 257 -30.08 -13.11 9.33
CA HIS A 257 -29.21 -12.99 8.15
C HIS A 257 -29.69 -11.85 7.24
N ASP A 258 -29.72 -10.62 7.75
CA ASP A 258 -30.16 -9.43 7.01
C ASP A 258 -29.25 -8.25 7.34
N PRO A 259 -28.47 -7.74 6.36
CA PRO A 259 -27.52 -6.64 6.56
C PRO A 259 -28.20 -5.31 6.88
N GLU A 260 -29.50 -5.16 6.60
CA GLU A 260 -30.25 -3.95 6.93
C GLU A 260 -30.68 -3.91 8.41
N LYS A 261 -30.52 -5.01 9.15
CA LYS A 261 -30.91 -5.11 10.56
C LYS A 261 -29.80 -4.64 11.51
N THR A 262 -30.19 -3.77 12.42
CA THR A 262 -29.34 -3.31 13.51
C THR A 262 -28.95 -4.46 14.46
N LEU A 263 -27.87 -4.29 15.21
CA LEU A 263 -27.41 -5.30 16.18
C LEU A 263 -28.51 -5.71 17.19
N PRO A 264 -29.30 -4.78 17.77
CA PRO A 264 -30.41 -5.15 18.66
C PRO A 264 -31.49 -5.99 17.97
N GLU A 265 -31.83 -5.68 16.72
CA GLU A 265 -32.84 -6.44 15.96
C GLU A 265 -32.35 -7.86 15.65
N ARG A 266 -31.07 -8.02 15.29
CA ARG A 266 -30.44 -9.33 15.11
C ARG A 266 -30.42 -10.15 16.40
N MET A 267 -30.14 -9.52 17.54
CA MET A 267 -30.15 -10.20 18.85
C MET A 267 -31.54 -10.66 19.27
N GLU A 268 -32.58 -9.87 18.98
CA GLU A 268 -33.96 -10.26 19.28
C GLU A 268 -34.41 -11.44 18.41
N LEU A 269 -33.99 -11.50 17.15
CA LEU A 269 -34.29 -12.61 16.24
C LEU A 269 -33.54 -13.90 16.62
N ALA A 270 -32.32 -13.78 17.15
CA ALA A 270 -31.50 -14.92 17.58
C ALA A 270 -31.72 -15.32 19.06
N LYS A 271 -32.65 -14.69 19.78
CA LYS A 271 -32.81 -14.85 21.24
C LYS A 271 -33.10 -16.30 21.68
N ASP A 272 -33.82 -17.04 20.86
CA ASP A 272 -34.21 -18.44 21.11
C ASP A 272 -33.22 -19.45 20.49
N GLY A 273 -32.23 -18.95 19.74
CA GLY A 273 -31.19 -19.73 19.10
C GLY A 273 -30.09 -20.21 20.06
N SER A 274 -29.23 -21.07 19.55
CA SER A 274 -28.05 -21.57 20.28
C SER A 274 -27.04 -20.45 20.55
N LEU A 275 -26.05 -20.72 21.41
CA LEU A 275 -24.95 -19.77 21.63
C LEU A 275 -24.22 -19.43 20.33
N LYS A 276 -24.02 -20.43 19.45
CA LYS A 276 -23.46 -20.23 18.11
C LYS A 276 -24.31 -19.23 17.33
N ASP A 277 -25.63 -19.40 17.31
CA ASP A 277 -26.54 -18.55 16.53
C ASP A 277 -26.52 -17.11 17.02
N LYS A 278 -26.44 -16.91 18.34
CA LYS A 278 -26.32 -15.58 18.96
C LYS A 278 -24.98 -14.91 18.65
N LEU A 279 -23.88 -15.66 18.76
CA LEU A 279 -22.54 -15.15 18.42
C LEU A 279 -22.47 -14.81 16.93
N PHE A 280 -23.02 -15.68 16.09
CA PHE A 280 -23.08 -15.49 14.65
C PHE A 280 -23.94 -14.29 14.26
N ALA A 281 -25.11 -14.16 14.87
CA ALA A 281 -26.00 -13.01 14.70
C ALA A 281 -25.33 -11.70 15.16
N ALA A 282 -24.41 -11.71 16.12
CA ALA A 282 -23.74 -10.51 16.60
C ALA A 282 -22.73 -9.96 15.56
N MET A 283 -22.07 -10.84 14.82
CA MET A 283 -20.99 -10.51 13.88
C MET A 283 -21.45 -9.97 12.51
N ALA A 284 -22.76 -9.74 12.34
CA ALA A 284 -23.39 -9.12 11.16
C ALA A 284 -23.14 -9.83 9.82
N GLN A 285 -22.43 -10.95 9.81
CA GLN A 285 -22.24 -11.84 8.65
C GLN A 285 -21.60 -11.13 7.46
N THR A 286 -20.64 -10.27 7.76
CA THR A 286 -19.86 -9.59 6.75
C THR A 286 -18.88 -10.53 6.04
N ASP A 287 -18.65 -11.74 6.59
CA ASP A 287 -17.74 -12.78 6.08
C ASP A 287 -16.43 -12.22 5.52
N CYS A 288 -15.89 -11.21 6.21
CA CYS A 288 -14.73 -10.48 5.71
C CYS A 288 -13.45 -11.32 5.69
N THR A 289 -13.45 -12.48 6.38
CA THR A 289 -12.32 -13.40 6.56
C THR A 289 -11.04 -12.80 7.14
N ALA A 290 -11.06 -11.54 7.60
CA ALA A 290 -9.90 -10.82 8.09
C ALA A 290 -9.30 -11.45 9.37
N CYS A 291 -10.09 -12.21 10.12
CA CYS A 291 -9.67 -12.99 11.28
C CYS A 291 -9.14 -14.40 10.94
N GLY A 292 -9.14 -14.79 9.67
CA GLY A 292 -8.81 -16.14 9.23
C GLY A 292 -9.96 -17.15 9.32
N TRP A 293 -11.17 -16.71 9.66
CA TRP A 293 -12.38 -17.53 9.76
C TRP A 293 -13.54 -16.90 8.96
N ASP A 294 -14.47 -17.70 8.47
CA ASP A 294 -15.81 -17.21 8.12
C ASP A 294 -16.60 -16.90 9.41
N CYS A 295 -17.64 -16.06 9.34
CA CYS A 295 -18.34 -15.64 10.54
C CYS A 295 -19.04 -16.82 11.24
N GLU A 296 -19.50 -17.82 10.47
CA GLU A 296 -20.14 -19.02 11.00
C GLU A 296 -19.15 -19.94 11.72
N GLY A 297 -17.99 -20.21 11.12
CA GLY A 297 -16.92 -21.01 11.70
C GLY A 297 -16.30 -20.34 12.93
N TYR A 298 -16.17 -19.01 12.90
CA TYR A 298 -15.71 -18.26 14.07
C TYR A 298 -16.73 -18.32 15.22
N ALA A 299 -18.03 -18.18 14.93
CA ALA A 299 -19.08 -18.34 15.92
C ALA A 299 -19.10 -19.75 16.51
N ALA A 300 -18.89 -20.77 15.67
CA ALA A 300 -18.79 -22.16 16.11
C ALA A 300 -17.56 -22.40 16.99
N ALA A 301 -16.40 -21.82 16.65
CA ALA A 301 -15.18 -21.93 17.43
C ALA A 301 -15.29 -21.27 18.81
N LEU A 302 -15.93 -20.09 18.90
CA LEU A 302 -16.26 -19.44 20.16
C LEU A 302 -17.29 -20.24 20.97
N ALA A 303 -18.35 -20.72 20.31
CA ALA A 303 -19.41 -21.51 20.93
C ALA A 303 -18.92 -22.89 21.40
N SER A 304 -17.91 -23.47 20.76
CA SER A 304 -17.29 -24.74 21.18
C SER A 304 -16.19 -24.53 22.24
N GLY A 305 -15.55 -23.35 22.26
CA GLY A 305 -14.40 -23.05 23.11
C GLY A 305 -13.05 -23.38 22.44
N GLU A 306 -13.05 -23.70 21.14
CA GLU A 306 -11.84 -23.82 20.32
C GLU A 306 -11.10 -22.48 20.21
N SER A 307 -11.84 -21.37 20.24
CA SER A 307 -11.29 -20.02 20.42
C SER A 307 -11.95 -19.33 21.61
N THR A 308 -11.18 -18.53 22.34
CA THR A 308 -11.68 -17.61 23.39
C THR A 308 -11.41 -16.15 23.05
N ASP A 309 -10.75 -15.90 21.92
CA ASP A 309 -10.40 -14.55 21.50
C ASP A 309 -11.55 -13.94 20.74
N ILE A 310 -12.30 -13.05 21.40
CA ILE A 310 -13.44 -12.31 20.85
C ILE A 310 -13.02 -11.06 20.06
N THR A 311 -11.74 -10.69 20.11
CA THR A 311 -11.22 -9.45 19.49
C THR A 311 -10.88 -9.64 18.01
N LEU A 312 -10.98 -10.87 17.50
CA LEU A 312 -10.67 -11.16 16.11
C LEU A 312 -11.76 -10.64 15.15
N CYS A 313 -12.97 -10.33 15.62
CA CYS A 313 -14.01 -9.75 14.77
C CYS A 313 -13.59 -8.35 14.27
N VAL A 314 -13.10 -8.24 13.03
CA VAL A 314 -12.53 -7.00 12.47
C VAL A 314 -13.59 -5.95 12.07
N PRO A 315 -14.74 -6.31 11.48
CA PRO A 315 -15.79 -5.35 11.11
C PRO A 315 -16.68 -4.97 12.29
N GLY A 316 -16.69 -5.81 13.33
CA GLY A 316 -17.40 -5.56 14.55
C GLY A 316 -16.65 -4.53 15.39
N GLU A 317 -17.02 -3.26 15.26
CA GLU A 317 -16.56 -2.18 16.14
C GLU A 317 -16.95 -2.46 17.61
N ASP A 318 -16.68 -1.52 18.52
CA ASP A 318 -16.83 -1.67 19.98
C ASP A 318 -18.18 -2.28 20.45
N GLU A 319 -19.27 -2.03 19.71
CA GLU A 319 -20.61 -2.60 20.01
C GLU A 319 -20.68 -4.10 19.80
N THR A 320 -20.02 -4.62 18.76
CA THR A 320 -20.00 -6.06 18.45
C THR A 320 -19.13 -6.79 19.45
N GLU A 321 -17.94 -6.25 19.77
CA GLU A 321 -17.07 -6.82 20.80
C GLU A 321 -17.79 -6.85 22.17
N SER A 322 -18.47 -5.77 22.54
CA SER A 322 -19.25 -5.70 23.79
C SER A 322 -20.35 -6.76 23.84
N MET A 323 -21.04 -7.00 22.72
CA MET A 323 -22.08 -8.02 22.62
C MET A 323 -21.51 -9.44 22.69
N LEU A 324 -20.42 -9.72 21.96
CA LEU A 324 -19.74 -11.02 22.02
C LEU A 324 -19.26 -11.32 23.44
N LYS A 325 -18.70 -10.33 24.14
CA LYS A 325 -18.29 -10.43 25.54
C LYS A 325 -19.46 -10.76 26.47
N MET A 326 -20.62 -10.12 26.27
CA MET A 326 -21.82 -10.41 27.05
C MET A 326 -22.34 -11.83 26.82
N LEU A 327 -22.36 -12.29 25.57
CA LEU A 327 -22.83 -13.62 25.19
C LEU A 327 -21.92 -14.73 25.75
N MET A 328 -20.60 -14.55 25.66
CA MET A 328 -19.61 -15.47 26.22
C MET A 328 -19.72 -15.56 27.76
N ALA A 329 -19.81 -14.40 28.44
CA ALA A 329 -19.99 -14.36 29.89
C ALA A 329 -21.31 -15.01 30.35
N GLY A 330 -22.40 -14.82 29.60
CA GLY A 330 -23.70 -15.46 29.86
C GLY A 330 -23.68 -16.98 29.69
N ALA A 331 -22.75 -17.50 28.88
CA ALA A 331 -22.53 -18.94 28.68
C ALA A 331 -21.49 -19.55 29.64
N GLY A 332 -20.90 -18.74 30.53
CA GLY A 332 -19.83 -19.17 31.44
C GLY A 332 -18.51 -19.48 30.74
N LYS A 333 -18.25 -18.84 29.60
CA LYS A 333 -17.05 -18.98 28.78
C LYS A 333 -16.21 -17.71 28.78
#